data_AF-A0A815XC62-F1
#
_entry.id   AF-A0A815XC62-F1
#
_cell.length_a   1.000
_cell.length_b   1.000
_cell.length_c   1.000
_cell.angle_alpha   90.00
_cell.angle_beta   90.00
_cell.angle_gamma   90.00
#
_symmetry.space_group_name_H-M   'P 1'
#
loop_
_entity.id
_entity.type
_entity.pdbx_description
1 polymer ?
#
loop_
_entity_poly.entity_id
_entity_poly.type
_entity_poly.pdbx_seq_one_letter_code
_entity_poly.pdbx_strand_id
1 'polypeptide(L)'
;IVVVAVMCKPHRCPHIAMTGNICVYCPGGPDSDFEYSTQSYTGYEPTSMRAIRARYNPYLQTKHRLEQLKQLGHNIDKIEFIVMGGTFMSLPETYRDYFIRNLHDACSGHTSSNITEAVK
;
A
#
# COMPACT_ATOMS: atom_id res chain seq x y z
N ILE A 1 13.01 15.70 -1.64
CA ILE A 1 12.20 14.68 -0.95
C ILE A 1 11.31 14.08 -2.02
N VAL A 2 11.27 12.76 -2.15
CA VAL A 2 10.40 12.05 -3.09
C VAL A 2 9.25 11.41 -2.32
N VAL A 3 8.03 11.57 -2.84
CA VAL A 3 6.83 10.99 -2.24
C VAL A 3 6.53 9.65 -2.91
N VAL A 4 6.45 8.60 -2.10
CA VAL A 4 6.15 7.24 -2.55
C VAL A 4 4.82 6.81 -1.95
N ALA A 5 3.80 6.79 -2.79
CA ALA A 5 2.46 6.38 -2.40
C ALA A 5 2.26 4.89 -2.67
N VAL A 6 1.89 4.13 -1.63
CA VAL A 6 1.71 2.67 -1.66
C VAL A 6 0.31 2.29 -1.21
N MET A 7 -0.23 1.22 -1.75
CA MET A 7 -1.55 0.69 -1.35
C MET A 7 -1.42 -0.63 -0.61
N CYS A 8 -2.16 -0.73 0.49
CA CYS A 8 -2.33 -1.99 1.21
C CYS A 8 -3.30 -2.93 0.48
N LYS A 9 -3.34 -4.21 0.88
CA LYS A 9 -4.24 -5.20 0.28
C LYS A 9 -5.71 -4.73 0.28
N PRO A 10 -6.50 -5.03 -0.75
CA PRO A 10 -7.95 -4.85 -0.72
C PRO A 10 -8.55 -5.59 0.49
N HIS A 11 -9.37 -4.89 1.27
CA HIS A 11 -10.07 -5.44 2.43
C HIS A 11 -11.32 -4.62 2.72
N ARG A 12 -12.28 -5.24 3.41
CA ARG A 12 -13.52 -4.58 3.84
C ARG A 12 -13.26 -3.66 5.04
N CYS A 13 -13.95 -2.53 5.09
CA CYS A 13 -13.93 -1.65 6.27
C CYS A 13 -14.56 -2.35 7.49
N PRO A 14 -14.05 -2.10 8.72
CA PRO A 14 -14.51 -2.80 9.93
C PRO A 14 -15.95 -2.47 10.32
N HIS A 15 -16.44 -1.27 9.98
CA HIS A 15 -17.79 -0.83 10.35
C HIS A 15 -18.90 -1.68 9.71
N ILE A 16 -18.62 -2.40 8.61
CA ILE A 16 -19.60 -3.29 7.97
C ILE A 16 -20.11 -4.36 8.94
N ALA A 17 -19.30 -4.78 9.92
CA ALA A 17 -19.71 -5.73 10.95
C ALA A 17 -20.71 -5.14 11.95
N MET A 18 -20.77 -3.81 12.07
CA MET A 18 -21.67 -3.10 12.98
C MET A 18 -22.90 -2.56 12.26
N THR A 19 -22.75 -2.03 11.05
CA THR A 19 -23.81 -1.35 10.29
C THR A 19 -24.46 -2.24 9.23
N GLY A 20 -23.84 -3.36 8.88
CA GLY A 20 -24.28 -4.28 7.82
C GLY A 20 -24.05 -3.78 6.40
N ASN A 21 -23.61 -2.53 6.22
CA ASN A 21 -23.47 -1.88 4.90
C ASN A 21 -22.14 -1.12 4.80
N ILE A 22 -21.67 -0.92 3.56
CA ILE A 22 -20.57 -0.01 3.23
C ILE A 22 -21.05 1.45 3.21
N CYS A 23 -20.12 2.40 3.26
CA CYS A 23 -20.42 3.83 3.13
C CYS A 23 -21.08 4.14 1.77
N VAL A 24 -22.19 4.87 1.79
CA VAL A 24 -23.02 5.19 0.61
C VAL A 24 -22.22 5.83 -0.54
N TYR A 25 -21.26 6.70 -0.24
CA TYR A 25 -20.46 7.42 -1.24
C TYR A 25 -19.12 6.76 -1.54
N CYS A 26 -18.82 5.60 -0.98
CA CYS A 26 -17.51 4.97 -1.15
C CYS A 26 -17.51 4.06 -2.38
N PRO A 27 -16.79 4.42 -3.46
CA PRO A 27 -16.69 3.55 -4.63
C PRO A 27 -15.70 2.41 -4.37
N GLY A 28 -15.74 1.40 -5.23
CA GLY A 28 -14.71 0.37 -5.26
C GLY A 28 -14.71 -0.56 -4.05
N GLY A 29 -13.59 -1.25 -3.88
CA GLY A 29 -13.39 -2.23 -2.83
C GLY A 29 -13.87 -3.63 -3.19
N PRO A 30 -13.68 -4.60 -2.27
CA PRO A 30 -13.88 -6.03 -2.56
C PRO A 30 -15.32 -6.42 -2.94
N ASP A 31 -16.30 -5.62 -2.54
CA ASP A 31 -17.74 -5.87 -2.75
C ASP A 31 -18.32 -5.01 -3.88
N SER A 32 -17.47 -4.47 -4.76
CA SER A 32 -17.87 -3.64 -5.89
C SER A 32 -17.60 -4.32 -7.23
N ASP A 33 -18.16 -3.77 -8.30
CA ASP A 33 -17.94 -4.23 -9.68
C ASP A 33 -16.51 -3.93 -10.19
N PHE A 34 -15.70 -3.18 -9.45
CA PHE A 34 -14.33 -2.85 -9.84
C PHE A 34 -13.37 -3.99 -9.48
N GLU A 35 -12.88 -4.68 -10.51
CA GLU A 35 -11.98 -5.83 -10.36
C GLU A 35 -10.72 -5.47 -9.56
N TYR A 36 -10.52 -6.20 -8.46
CA TYR A 36 -9.30 -6.16 -7.64
C TYR A 36 -8.89 -4.76 -7.17
N SER A 37 -9.87 -3.89 -6.91
CA SER A 37 -9.68 -2.52 -6.43
C SER A 37 -9.63 -2.43 -4.90
N THR A 38 -8.90 -1.45 -4.37
CA THR A 38 -8.93 -1.09 -2.94
C THR A 38 -10.17 -0.27 -2.61
N GLN A 39 -10.60 -0.31 -1.35
CA GLN A 39 -11.74 0.49 -0.89
C GLN A 39 -11.51 1.99 -1.19
N SER A 40 -12.52 2.66 -1.74
CA SER A 40 -12.50 4.06 -2.21
C SER A 40 -11.77 4.32 -3.54
N TYR A 41 -11.32 3.29 -4.26
CA TYR A 41 -10.60 3.42 -5.52
C TYR A 41 -11.23 2.60 -6.64
N THR A 42 -11.09 3.03 -7.89
CA THR A 42 -11.64 2.33 -9.06
C THR A 42 -10.68 1.32 -9.67
N GLY A 43 -9.37 1.43 -9.38
CA GLY A 43 -8.34 0.59 -9.98
C GLY A 43 -7.65 1.24 -11.20
N TYR A 44 -8.26 2.27 -11.79
CA TYR A 44 -7.71 2.99 -12.95
C TYR A 44 -6.75 4.11 -12.59
N GLU A 45 -6.60 4.45 -11.30
CA GLU A 45 -5.67 5.48 -10.88
C GLU A 45 -4.22 4.98 -11.07
N PRO A 46 -3.25 5.85 -11.42
CA PRO A 46 -1.86 5.44 -11.65
C PRO A 46 -1.24 4.68 -10.48
N THR A 47 -1.59 5.05 -9.25
CA THR A 47 -1.12 4.35 -8.05
C THR A 47 -1.81 2.99 -7.88
N SER A 48 -3.12 2.92 -8.08
CA SER A 48 -3.88 1.68 -8.05
C SER A 48 -3.38 0.68 -9.10
N MET A 49 -3.16 1.13 -10.34
CA MET A 49 -2.62 0.28 -11.41
C MET A 49 -1.24 -0.30 -11.05
N ARG A 50 -0.35 0.50 -10.45
CA ARG A 50 0.95 0.00 -9.97
C ARG A 50 0.78 -1.02 -8.84
N ALA A 51 -0.14 -0.77 -7.91
CA ALA A 51 -0.42 -1.68 -6.80
C ALA A 51 -0.97 -3.02 -7.29
N ILE A 52 -1.94 -3.00 -8.21
CA ILE A 52 -2.51 -4.19 -8.86
C ILE A 52 -1.43 -4.97 -9.60
N ARG A 53 -0.59 -4.30 -10.40
CA ARG A 53 0.54 -4.94 -11.11
C ARG A 53 1.52 -5.62 -10.17
N ALA A 54 1.77 -5.02 -9.01
CA ALA A 54 2.63 -5.57 -7.96
C ALA A 54 1.89 -6.56 -7.03
N ARG A 55 0.62 -6.89 -7.30
CA ARG A 55 -0.25 -7.72 -6.46
C ARG A 55 -0.25 -7.28 -4.98
N TYR A 56 -0.26 -5.97 -4.77
CA TYR A 56 -0.20 -5.34 -3.44
C TYR A 56 1.01 -5.73 -2.58
N ASN A 57 2.09 -6.23 -3.18
CA ASN A 57 3.34 -6.51 -2.48
C ASN A 57 4.06 -5.18 -2.13
N PRO A 58 4.26 -4.86 -0.84
CA PRO A 58 4.85 -3.59 -0.42
C PRO A 58 6.29 -3.38 -0.91
N TYR A 59 7.10 -4.44 -0.93
CA TYR A 59 8.48 -4.39 -1.39
C TYR A 59 8.55 -4.07 -2.88
N LEU A 60 7.76 -4.78 -3.70
CA LEU A 60 7.72 -4.57 -5.15
C LEU A 60 7.13 -3.19 -5.52
N GLN A 61 6.06 -2.76 -4.86
CA GLN A 61 5.48 -1.43 -5.09
C GLN A 61 6.52 -0.32 -4.86
N THR A 62 7.27 -0.42 -3.77
CA THR A 62 8.30 0.56 -3.40
C THR A 62 9.47 0.53 -4.36
N LYS A 63 10.07 -0.65 -4.58
CA LYS A 63 11.24 -0.82 -5.43
C LYS A 63 10.99 -0.31 -6.85
N HIS A 64 9.88 -0.72 -7.46
CA HIS A 64 9.53 -0.26 -8.82
C HIS A 64 9.30 1.25 -8.90
N ARG A 65 8.71 1.86 -7.86
CA ARG A 65 8.48 3.31 -7.84
C ARG A 65 9.78 4.08 -7.68
N LEU A 66 10.70 3.61 -6.83
CA LEU A 66 12.01 4.23 -6.66
C LEU A 66 12.88 4.11 -7.90
N GLU A 67 12.93 2.92 -8.52
CA GLU A 67 13.63 2.69 -9.79
C GLU A 67 13.10 3.60 -10.90
N GLN A 68 11.78 3.73 -11.03
CA GLN A 68 11.15 4.62 -11.99
C GLN A 68 11.56 6.09 -11.76
N LEU A 69 11.51 6.56 -10.51
CA LEU A 69 11.89 7.94 -10.18
C LEU A 69 13.38 8.21 -10.45
N LYS A 70 14.24 7.23 -10.15
CA LYS A 70 15.68 7.31 -10.42
C LYS A 70 15.97 7.37 -11.93
N GLN A 71 15.25 6.58 -12.74
CA GLN A 71 15.37 6.61 -14.21
C GLN A 71 14.94 7.95 -14.81
N LEU A 72 13.98 8.62 -14.19
CA LEU A 72 13.56 9.99 -14.55
C LEU A 72 14.54 11.07 -14.08
N GLY A 73 15.63 10.70 -13.39
CA GLY A 73 16.65 11.63 -12.90
C GLY A 73 16.32 12.29 -11.56
N HIS A 74 15.29 11.82 -10.83
CA HIS A 74 15.01 12.32 -9.49
C HIS A 74 16.03 11.78 -8.48
N ASN A 75 16.50 12.67 -7.59
CA ASN A 75 17.30 12.25 -6.45
C ASN A 75 16.39 11.59 -5.38
N ILE A 76 16.71 10.34 -5.03
CA ILE A 76 15.95 9.49 -4.10
C ILE A 76 16.56 9.41 -2.69
N ASP A 77 17.47 10.31 -2.32
CA ASP A 77 18.14 10.29 -1.00
C ASP A 77 17.19 10.45 0.20
N LYS A 78 16.04 11.11 0.00
CA LYS A 78 15.04 11.34 1.06
C LYS A 78 13.66 10.96 0.56
N ILE A 79 13.07 9.94 1.16
CA ILE A 79 11.79 9.35 0.77
C ILE A 79 10.76 9.57 1.88
N GLU A 80 9.55 9.98 1.49
CA GLU A 80 8.39 10.03 2.37
C GLU A 80 7.33 9.05 1.86
N PHE A 81 6.91 8.12 2.71
CA PHE A 81 5.90 7.12 2.37
C PHE A 81 4.51 7.60 2.74
N ILE A 82 3.56 7.43 1.81
CA ILE A 82 2.14 7.63 2.05
C ILE A 82 1.43 6.30 1.84
N VAL A 83 0.90 5.73 2.92
CA VAL A 83 0.07 4.52 2.86
C VAL A 83 -1.37 4.92 2.58
N MET A 84 -1.92 4.41 1.48
CA MET A 84 -3.27 4.73 1.02
C MET A 84 -4.11 3.46 0.84
N GLY A 85 -5.43 3.64 0.75
CA GLY A 85 -6.38 2.55 0.55
C GLY A 85 -7.55 2.62 1.54
N GLY A 86 -8.04 1.45 1.94
CA GLY A 86 -9.05 1.32 2.99
C GLY A 86 -8.50 1.64 4.39
N THR A 87 -8.96 0.91 5.39
CA THR A 87 -8.63 1.15 6.78
C THR A 87 -7.41 0.34 7.23
N PHE A 88 -6.19 0.74 6.83
CA PHE A 88 -4.96 -0.03 7.13
C PHE A 88 -4.83 -0.47 8.61
N MET A 89 -5.22 0.39 9.55
CA MET A 89 -5.16 0.10 10.99
C MET A 89 -6.14 -0.98 11.45
N SER A 90 -7.15 -1.35 10.65
CA SER A 90 -8.07 -2.45 10.94
C SER A 90 -7.51 -3.82 10.51
N LEU A 91 -6.36 -3.85 9.84
CA LEU A 91 -5.72 -5.11 9.45
C LEU A 91 -4.98 -5.76 10.63
N PRO A 92 -4.81 -7.10 10.62
CA PRO A 92 -4.07 -7.81 11.65
C PRO A 92 -2.67 -7.22 11.85
N GLU A 93 -2.21 -7.19 13.10
CA GLU A 93 -0.91 -6.64 13.47
C GLU A 93 0.24 -7.31 12.72
N THR A 94 0.18 -8.63 12.52
CA THR A 94 1.16 -9.40 11.73
C THR A 94 1.26 -8.90 10.28
N TYR A 95 0.14 -8.50 9.67
CA TYR A 95 0.15 -7.92 8.33
C TYR A 95 0.69 -6.50 8.34
N ARG A 96 0.36 -5.69 9.35
CA ARG A 96 0.87 -4.32 9.48
C ARG A 96 2.39 -4.31 9.67
N ASP A 97 2.91 -5.20 10.53
CA ASP A 97 4.36 -5.39 10.71
C ASP A 97 5.04 -5.83 9.41
N TYR A 98 4.51 -6.88 8.76
CA TYR A 98 4.99 -7.32 7.45
C TYR A 98 5.00 -6.16 6.45
N PHE A 99 3.93 -5.38 6.37
CA PHE A 99 3.79 -4.32 5.38
C PHE A 99 4.86 -3.24 5.59
N ILE A 100 4.97 -2.69 6.80
CA ILE A 100 5.90 -1.60 7.10
C ILE A 100 7.35 -2.06 7.02
N ARG A 101 7.69 -3.24 7.57
CA ARG A 101 9.04 -3.82 7.49
C ARG A 101 9.52 -3.91 6.04
N ASN A 102 8.67 -4.41 5.13
CA ASN A 102 9.03 -4.52 3.71
C ASN A 102 9.22 -3.16 3.01
N LEU A 103 8.61 -2.06 3.50
CA LEU A 103 8.89 -0.72 2.97
C LEU A 103 10.30 -0.27 3.32
N HIS A 104 10.75 -0.55 4.56
CA HIS A 104 12.11 -0.27 5.01
C HIS A 104 13.13 -1.15 4.27
N ASP A 105 12.88 -2.46 4.17
CA ASP A 105 13.73 -3.42 3.47
C ASP A 105 13.92 -3.06 1.98
N ALA A 106 12.89 -2.49 1.34
CA ALA A 106 13.00 -2.02 -0.04
C ALA A 106 13.95 -0.84 -0.22
N CYS A 107 14.15 -0.03 0.82
CA CYS A 107 15.08 1.10 0.83
C CYS A 107 16.49 0.70 1.28
N SER A 108 16.59 -0.14 2.31
CA SER A 108 17.88 -0.56 2.89
C SER A 108 18.57 -1.67 2.09
N GLY A 109 17.79 -2.50 1.37
CA GLY A 109 18.29 -3.71 0.72
C GLY A 109 18.52 -4.89 1.66
N HIS A 110 18.26 -4.72 2.97
CA HIS A 110 18.31 -5.79 3.96
C HIS A 110 16.99 -6.56 4.00
N THR A 111 17.00 -7.79 4.52
CA THR A 111 15.79 -8.59 4.74
C THR A 111 15.62 -8.81 6.24
N SER A 112 14.68 -8.09 6.84
CA SER A 112 14.47 -8.12 8.29
C SER A 112 13.43 -9.16 8.72
N SER A 113 13.51 -9.60 9.97
CA SER A 113 12.56 -10.54 10.58
C SER A 113 11.40 -9.85 11.28
N ASN A 114 11.56 -8.61 11.72
CA ASN A 114 10.52 -7.80 12.39
C ASN A 114 10.74 -6.30 12.12
N ILE A 115 9.73 -5.47 12.41
CA ILE A 115 9.83 -4.01 12.24
C ILE A 115 10.94 -3.39 13.08
N THR A 116 11.17 -3.89 14.29
CA THR A 116 12.17 -3.36 15.22
C THR A 116 13.59 -3.53 14.69
N GLU A 117 13.84 -4.57 13.90
CA GLU A 117 15.08 -4.82 13.20
C GLU A 117 15.20 -3.91 11.97
N ALA A 118 14.13 -3.77 11.17
CA ALA A 118 14.16 -2.99 9.93
C ALA A 118 14.36 -1.48 10.14
N VAL A 119 14.05 -0.96 11.33
CA VAL A 119 14.20 0.46 11.67
C VAL A 119 15.59 0.79 12.23
N LYS A 120 16.39 -0.21 12.60
CA LYS A 120 17.76 -0.01 13.10
C LYS A 120 18.76 0.21 11.97
#